data_AF-A0A8S4R287-F1
#
_entry.id   AF-A0A8S4R287-F1
#
_cell.length_a   1.000
_cell.length_b   1.000
_cell.length_c   1.000
_cell.angle_alpha   90.00
_cell.angle_beta   90.00
_cell.angle_gamma   90.00
#
_symmetry.space_group_name_H-M   'P 1'
#
loop_
_entity.id
_entity.type
_entity.pdbx_description
1 polymer ?
#
loop_
_entity_poly.entity_id
_entity_poly.type
_entity_poly.pdbx_seq_one_letter_code
_entity_poly.pdbx_strand_id
1 'polypeptide(L)'
;MAKSNDFIKCFIQMSKSLEDRDNIFEKIEEFVCHMYGLNRLKQVNEARVALFEKTYKFLDTETFKLPKKGIDGSSLPPCKSELYQQFLRACYIAQIWSNAHLKVPTSDDPEDYGWEEIDNKYNFTWFFGSQLPTSIDEITIQPEKDDDDENIRADSSDSDSDNGSERDDYD
;
A
#
# COMPACT_ATOMS: atom_id res chain seq x y z
N MET A 1 22.01 0.67 12.52
CA MET A 1 20.73 1.41 12.50
C MET A 1 20.77 2.45 13.60
N ALA A 2 21.00 3.72 13.27
CA ALA A 2 20.73 4.78 14.24
C ALA A 2 19.20 4.76 14.47
N LYS A 3 18.75 4.50 15.70
CA LYS A 3 17.33 4.63 16.04
C LYS A 3 16.96 6.08 15.78
N SER A 4 16.13 6.34 14.78
CA SER A 4 15.59 7.68 14.55
C SER A 4 14.92 8.12 15.84
N ASN A 5 15.47 9.15 16.48
CA ASN A 5 14.97 9.70 17.73
C ASN A 5 13.51 10.17 17.57
N ASP A 6 13.08 10.39 16.32
CA ASP A 6 11.77 10.90 15.97
C ASP A 6 10.68 9.83 16.06
N PHE A 7 10.95 8.57 15.68
CA PHE A 7 9.97 7.49 15.87
C PHE A 7 9.71 7.22 17.34
N ILE A 8 10.76 7.25 18.18
CA ILE A 8 10.61 7.06 19.63
C ILE A 8 9.71 8.16 20.21
N LYS A 9 9.94 9.42 19.85
CA LYS A 9 9.09 10.54 20.28
C LYS A 9 7.65 10.37 19.83
N CYS A 10 7.44 9.92 18.60
CA CYS A 10 6.11 9.62 18.05
C CYS A 10 5.38 8.56 18.90
N PHE A 11 6.03 7.43 19.21
CA PHE A 11 5.44 6.41 20.10
C PHE A 11 5.14 6.93 21.52
N ILE A 12 5.95 7.85 22.05
CA ILE A 12 5.65 8.50 23.34
C ILE A 12 4.41 9.38 23.21
N GLN A 13 4.25 10.13 22.10
CA GLN A 13 3.09 11.00 21.88
C GLN A 13 1.77 10.23 21.77
N MET A 14 1.78 9.00 21.23
CA MET A 14 0.60 8.12 21.21
C MET A 14 -0.05 7.95 22.60
N SER A 15 0.76 7.99 23.67
CA SER A 15 0.28 7.83 25.05
C SER A 15 -0.27 9.09 25.72
N LYS A 16 -0.29 10.25 25.03
CA LYS A 16 -0.48 11.57 25.67
C LYS A 16 -1.67 12.41 25.18
N SER A 17 -1.91 12.55 23.87
CA SER A 17 -2.92 13.49 23.35
C SER A 17 -3.49 13.06 21.99
N LEU A 18 -4.74 13.45 21.75
CA LEU A 18 -5.50 13.20 20.52
C LEU A 18 -5.45 14.36 19.52
N GLU A 19 -4.97 15.53 19.95
CA GLU A 19 -5.02 16.76 19.15
C GLU A 19 -4.17 16.69 17.88
N ASP A 20 -3.24 15.73 17.80
CA ASP A 20 -2.29 15.58 16.69
C ASP A 20 -2.28 14.16 16.09
N ARG A 21 -3.41 13.43 16.19
CA ARG A 21 -3.52 12.03 15.75
C ARG A 21 -3.06 11.82 14.31
N ASP A 22 -3.41 12.72 13.39
CA ASP A 22 -3.11 12.55 11.97
C ASP A 22 -1.61 12.65 11.69
N ASN A 23 -0.91 13.63 12.26
CA ASN A 23 0.54 13.75 12.10
C ASN A 23 1.29 12.59 12.76
N ILE A 24 0.80 12.11 13.92
CA ILE A 24 1.34 10.91 14.56
C ILE A 24 1.12 9.71 13.64
N PHE A 25 -0.07 9.58 13.05
CA PHE A 25 -0.40 8.48 12.15
C PHE A 25 0.48 8.46 10.90
N GLU A 26 0.71 9.61 10.26
CA GLU A 26 1.63 9.72 9.11
C GLU A 26 3.04 9.23 9.46
N LYS A 27 3.51 9.52 10.69
CA LYS A 27 4.80 9.03 11.17
C LYS A 27 4.81 7.53 11.45
N ILE A 28 3.67 6.97 11.89
CA ILE A 28 3.50 5.53 12.03
C ILE A 28 3.45 4.84 10.65
N GLU A 29 2.82 5.43 9.63
CA GLU A 29 2.87 4.93 8.25
C GLU A 29 4.33 4.88 7.74
N GLU A 30 5.10 5.94 7.95
CA GLU A 30 6.52 6.02 7.60
C GLU A 30 7.33 4.93 8.34
N PHE A 31 7.09 4.76 9.64
CA PHE A 31 7.73 3.71 10.44
C PHE A 31 7.43 2.30 9.89
N VAL A 32 6.17 2.02 9.53
CA VAL A 32 5.78 0.74 8.95
C VAL A 32 6.46 0.52 7.61
N CYS A 33 6.52 1.52 6.72
CA CYS A 33 7.27 1.41 5.46
C CYS A 33 8.74 1.02 5.70
N HIS A 34 9.39 1.60 6.72
CA HIS A 34 10.76 1.26 7.09
C HIS A 34 10.89 -0.17 7.61
N MET A 35 9.92 -0.70 8.35
CA MET A 35 9.92 -2.10 8.81
C MET A 35 9.90 -3.09 7.64
N TYR A 36 9.25 -2.74 6.54
CA TYR A 36 9.21 -3.55 5.31
C TYR A 36 10.39 -3.24 4.35
N GLY A 37 11.39 -2.47 4.81
CA GLY A 37 12.60 -2.15 4.06
C GLY A 37 12.43 -1.07 2.98
N LEU A 38 11.32 -0.33 3.00
CA LEU A 38 10.98 0.72 2.04
C LEU A 38 11.23 2.11 2.62
N ASN A 39 12.49 2.38 2.99
CA ASN A 39 12.90 3.58 3.75
C ASN A 39 12.70 4.93 3.02
N ARG A 40 12.24 4.91 1.77
CA ARG A 40 11.96 6.11 0.95
C ARG A 40 10.47 6.41 0.86
N LEU A 41 9.63 5.42 1.17
CA LEU A 41 8.18 5.54 1.13
C LEU A 41 7.67 5.90 2.51
N LYS A 42 6.62 6.71 2.54
CA LYS A 42 5.99 7.18 3.78
C LYS A 42 4.54 6.73 3.94
N GLN A 43 3.93 6.23 2.87
CA GLN A 43 2.54 5.79 2.85
C GLN A 43 2.48 4.28 2.64
N VAL A 44 1.71 3.57 3.47
CA VAL A 44 1.71 2.10 3.41
C VAL A 44 1.04 1.56 2.15
N ASN A 45 0.06 2.27 1.59
CA ASN A 45 -0.58 1.86 0.35
C ASN A 45 0.40 1.95 -0.85
N GLU A 46 1.24 2.98 -0.92
CA GLU A 46 2.32 3.05 -1.92
C GLU A 46 3.33 1.91 -1.71
N ALA A 47 3.67 1.62 -0.46
CA ALA A 47 4.55 0.50 -0.12
C ALA A 47 3.98 -0.87 -0.56
N ARG A 48 2.66 -1.05 -0.43
CA ARG A 48 1.96 -2.26 -0.92
C ARG A 48 2.06 -2.39 -2.43
N VAL A 49 1.83 -1.30 -3.18
CA VAL A 49 1.97 -1.31 -4.65
C VAL A 49 3.40 -1.61 -5.06
N ALA A 50 4.38 -0.95 -4.45
CA ALA A 50 5.80 -1.19 -4.77
C ALA A 50 6.23 -2.66 -4.50
N LEU A 51 5.74 -3.27 -3.42
CA LEU A 51 6.00 -4.69 -3.15
C LEU A 51 5.24 -5.62 -4.09
N PHE A 52 4.02 -5.25 -4.47
CA PHE A 52 3.25 -5.97 -5.47
C PHE A 52 3.99 -5.99 -6.81
N GLU A 53 4.38 -4.83 -7.37
CA GLU A 53 5.11 -4.75 -8.64
C GLU A 53 6.46 -5.49 -8.60
N LYS A 54 7.15 -5.44 -7.46
CA LYS A 54 8.40 -6.19 -7.26
C LYS A 54 8.17 -7.71 -7.30
N THR A 55 7.04 -8.16 -6.78
CA THR A 55 6.66 -9.57 -6.68
C THR A 55 6.11 -10.10 -8.00
N TYR A 56 5.22 -9.33 -8.63
CA TYR A 56 4.55 -9.62 -9.88
C TYR A 56 5.18 -8.76 -10.97
N LYS A 57 6.19 -9.31 -11.64
CA LYS A 57 6.84 -8.61 -12.75
C LYS A 57 5.85 -8.48 -13.90
N PHE A 58 5.76 -7.29 -14.48
CA PHE A 58 5.05 -7.09 -15.74
C PHE A 58 5.76 -7.84 -16.87
N LEU A 59 4.98 -8.51 -17.71
CA LEU A 59 5.38 -8.90 -19.05
C LEU A 59 4.98 -7.78 -20.01
N ASP A 60 5.69 -7.64 -21.13
CA ASP A 60 5.38 -6.66 -22.18
C ASP A 60 3.95 -6.82 -22.77
N THR A 61 3.25 -7.91 -22.44
CA THR A 61 1.91 -8.29 -22.91
C THR A 61 0.77 -7.99 -21.92
N GLU A 62 0.88 -6.94 -21.09
CA GLU A 62 -0.11 -6.61 -20.03
C GLU A 62 -0.41 -7.76 -19.05
N THR A 63 0.44 -8.79 -19.02
CA THR A 63 0.22 -10.00 -18.23
C THR A 63 1.15 -10.02 -17.02
N PHE A 64 0.62 -10.29 -15.83
CA PHE A 64 1.46 -10.45 -14.64
C PHE A 64 2.16 -11.81 -14.64
N LYS A 65 3.49 -11.79 -14.44
CA LYS A 65 4.25 -13.01 -14.19
C LYS A 65 4.10 -13.43 -12.73
N LEU A 66 3.37 -14.52 -12.48
CA LEU A 66 3.27 -15.09 -11.14
C LEU A 66 4.64 -15.57 -10.63
N PRO A 67 4.96 -15.32 -9.35
CA PRO A 67 6.16 -15.87 -8.72
C PRO A 67 6.09 -17.40 -8.66
N LYS A 68 7.24 -18.07 -8.85
CA LYS A 68 7.34 -19.55 -8.82
C LYS A 68 7.07 -20.15 -7.43
N LYS A 69 7.27 -19.37 -6.37
CA LYS A 69 6.85 -19.70 -5.01
C LYS A 69 5.50 -19.00 -4.77
N GLY A 70 4.59 -19.68 -4.09
CA GLY A 70 3.29 -19.10 -3.71
C GLY A 70 3.46 -17.75 -3.02
N ILE A 71 2.45 -16.90 -3.15
CA ILE A 71 2.45 -15.57 -2.56
C ILE A 71 2.14 -15.69 -1.07
N ASP A 72 3.04 -15.16 -0.25
CA ASP A 72 2.80 -15.00 1.17
C ASP A 72 2.19 -13.60 1.41
N GLY A 73 0.89 -13.55 1.69
CA GLY A 73 0.19 -12.30 1.97
C GLY A 73 0.77 -11.54 3.17
N SER A 74 1.45 -12.22 4.09
CA SER A 74 2.11 -11.59 5.24
C SER A 74 3.38 -10.81 4.87
N SER A 75 3.84 -10.91 3.62
CA SER A 75 4.97 -10.12 3.10
C SER A 75 4.59 -8.68 2.73
N LEU A 76 3.30 -8.37 2.65
CA LEU A 76 2.80 -7.02 2.38
C LEU A 76 2.54 -6.26 3.69
N PRO A 77 2.85 -4.96 3.77
CA PRO A 77 2.44 -4.13 4.89
C PRO A 77 0.91 -4.06 4.98
N PRO A 78 0.34 -3.80 6.17
CA PRO A 78 -1.10 -3.58 6.31
C PRO A 78 -1.56 -2.47 5.37
N CYS A 79 -2.81 -2.51 4.94
CA CYS A 79 -3.37 -1.37 4.22
C CYS A 79 -3.59 -0.19 5.17
N LYS A 80 -3.76 1.02 4.62
CA LYS A 80 -3.93 2.24 5.43
C LYS A 80 -5.08 2.13 6.44
N SER A 81 -6.21 1.56 6.04
CA SER A 81 -7.39 1.42 6.90
C SER A 81 -7.14 0.44 8.05
N GLU A 82 -6.53 -0.72 7.79
CA GLU A 82 -6.11 -1.67 8.82
C GLU A 82 -5.10 -1.06 9.79
N LEU A 83 -4.08 -0.38 9.26
CA LEU A 83 -3.05 0.26 10.07
C LEU A 83 -3.64 1.36 10.95
N TYR A 84 -4.61 2.12 10.44
CA TYR A 84 -5.28 3.17 11.22
C TYR A 84 -6.03 2.58 12.42
N GLN A 85 -6.78 1.50 12.23
CA GLN A 85 -7.46 0.83 13.34
C GLN A 85 -6.48 0.25 14.36
N GLN A 86 -5.37 -0.33 13.91
CA GLN A 86 -4.32 -0.80 14.80
C GLN A 86 -3.65 0.34 15.57
N PHE A 87 -3.40 1.47 14.91
CA PHE A 87 -2.86 2.68 15.50
C PHE A 87 -3.76 3.20 16.63
N LEU A 88 -5.07 3.31 16.38
CA LEU A 88 -6.05 3.73 17.36
C LEU A 88 -6.02 2.82 18.61
N ARG A 89 -6.07 1.50 18.42
CA ARG A 89 -6.00 0.54 19.54
C ARG A 89 -4.71 0.70 20.34
N ALA A 90 -3.58 0.89 19.66
CA ALA A 90 -2.28 1.08 20.31
C ALA A 90 -2.23 2.38 21.12
N CYS A 91 -2.81 3.48 20.61
CA CYS A 91 -2.94 4.74 21.35
C CYS A 91 -3.74 4.55 22.65
N TYR A 92 -4.90 3.89 22.56
CA TYR A 92 -5.76 3.65 23.72
C TYR A 92 -5.04 2.86 24.82
N ILE A 93 -4.41 1.74 24.44
CA ILE A 93 -3.65 0.90 25.37
C ILE A 93 -2.50 1.70 25.98
N ALA A 94 -1.76 2.47 25.18
CA ALA A 94 -0.65 3.28 25.66
C ALA A 94 -1.10 4.35 26.67
N GLN A 95 -2.27 4.96 26.45
CA GLN A 95 -2.86 5.95 27.36
C GLN A 95 -3.29 5.31 28.69
N ILE A 96 -3.92 4.13 28.66
CA ILE A 96 -4.26 3.39 29.89
C ILE A 96 -2.99 3.14 30.71
N TRP A 97 -1.92 2.67 30.07
CA TRP A 97 -0.67 2.37 30.77
C TRP A 97 0.06 3.62 31.27
N SER A 98 0.04 4.73 30.52
CA SER A 98 0.63 6.00 30.99
C SER A 98 -0.12 6.55 32.23
N ASN A 99 -1.41 6.25 32.32
CA ASN A 99 -2.30 6.67 33.40
C ASN A 99 -2.56 5.58 34.46
N ALA A 100 -1.82 4.47 34.46
CA ALA A 100 -2.05 3.34 35.37
C ALA A 100 -1.92 3.68 36.87
N HIS A 101 -1.33 4.84 37.18
CA HIS A 101 -1.22 5.39 38.53
C HIS A 101 -2.51 6.08 39.02
N LEU A 102 -3.47 6.33 38.13
CA LEU A 102 -4.75 6.95 38.44
C LEU A 102 -5.80 5.88 38.79
N LYS A 103 -6.77 6.25 39.64
CA LYS A 103 -7.91 5.37 39.96
C LYS A 103 -8.75 5.03 38.73
N VAL A 104 -8.88 5.99 37.82
CA VAL A 104 -9.58 5.86 36.53
C VAL A 104 -8.54 6.22 35.46
N PRO A 105 -7.92 5.24 34.78
CA PRO A 105 -6.82 5.51 33.84
C PRO A 105 -7.25 6.22 32.55
N THR A 106 -8.52 6.07 32.16
CA THR A 106 -9.10 6.76 31.00
C THR A 106 -10.60 6.96 31.19
N SER A 107 -11.13 8.04 30.63
CA SER A 107 -12.56 8.30 30.46
C SER A 107 -13.05 8.00 29.04
N ASP A 108 -12.13 7.62 28.15
CA ASP A 108 -12.42 7.41 26.74
C ASP A 108 -12.99 6.02 26.48
N ASP A 109 -13.92 5.94 25.53
CA ASP A 109 -14.59 4.71 25.15
C ASP A 109 -13.72 3.90 24.16
N PRO A 110 -13.56 2.56 24.36
CA PRO A 110 -12.78 1.73 23.44
C PRO A 110 -13.25 1.77 21.99
N GLU A 111 -14.54 2.03 21.76
CA GLU A 111 -15.14 2.06 20.42
C GLU A 111 -14.58 3.20 19.55
N ASP A 112 -14.17 4.31 20.17
CA ASP A 112 -13.46 5.42 19.49
C ASP A 112 -12.02 5.05 19.10
N TYR A 113 -11.55 3.87 19.51
CA TYR A 113 -10.19 3.41 19.36
C TYR A 113 -10.06 2.06 18.63
N GLY A 114 -11.00 1.76 17.74
CA GLY A 114 -10.93 0.58 16.87
C GLY A 114 -11.30 -0.72 17.56
N TRP A 115 -12.17 -0.62 18.56
CA TRP A 115 -12.90 -1.75 19.11
C TRP A 115 -14.38 -1.62 18.74
N GLU A 116 -15.10 -2.73 18.85
CA GLU A 116 -16.57 -2.77 18.77
C GLU A 116 -17.08 -3.66 19.90
N GLU A 117 -18.19 -3.28 20.53
CA GLU A 117 -18.84 -4.11 21.53
C GLU A 117 -19.86 -5.06 20.87
N ILE A 118 -19.62 -6.37 20.99
CA ILE A 118 -20.53 -7.42 20.53
C ILE A 118 -20.72 -8.42 21.68
N ASP A 119 -21.98 -8.64 22.08
CA ASP A 119 -22.35 -9.57 23.15
C ASP A 119 -21.58 -9.31 24.47
N ASN A 120 -21.48 -8.03 24.88
CA ASN A 120 -20.73 -7.56 26.06
C ASN A 120 -19.24 -7.94 26.03
N LYS A 121 -18.65 -8.06 24.84
CA LYS A 121 -17.23 -8.30 24.63
C LYS A 121 -16.69 -7.35 23.58
N TYR A 122 -15.46 -6.90 23.78
CA TYR A 122 -14.76 -6.08 22.79
C TYR A 122 -14.09 -6.96 21.74
N ASN A 123 -14.43 -6.71 20.49
CA ASN A 123 -13.74 -7.25 19.32
C ASN A 123 -12.95 -6.15 18.62
N PHE A 124 -11.97 -6.54 17.82
CA PHE A 124 -11.20 -5.61 17.02
C PHE A 124 -11.98 -5.21 15.76
N THR A 125 -12.17 -3.91 15.57
CA THR A 125 -12.57 -3.35 14.29
C THR A 125 -11.38 -3.38 13.35
N TRP A 126 -11.21 -4.43 12.54
CA TRP A 126 -9.98 -4.62 11.76
C TRP A 126 -9.74 -3.51 10.73
N PHE A 127 -10.77 -3.16 9.96
CA PHE A 127 -10.76 -2.08 8.99
C PHE A 127 -12.21 -1.70 8.63
N PHE A 128 -12.37 -0.55 8.00
CA PHE A 128 -13.63 -0.16 7.38
C PHE A 128 -13.55 -0.27 5.86
N GLY A 129 -14.66 -0.64 5.23
CA GLY A 129 -14.78 -0.81 3.78
C GLY A 129 -14.76 -2.27 3.33
N SER A 130 -14.86 -2.47 2.01
CA SER A 130 -14.86 -3.80 1.41
C SER A 130 -13.45 -4.39 1.37
N GLN A 131 -13.30 -5.64 1.84
CA GLN A 131 -12.02 -6.36 1.76
C GLN A 131 -11.66 -6.75 0.33
N LEU A 132 -12.68 -6.95 -0.49
CA LEU A 132 -12.58 -7.39 -1.87
C LEU A 132 -13.34 -6.40 -2.76
N PRO A 133 -12.91 -6.23 -4.02
CA PRO A 133 -13.72 -5.60 -5.04
C PRO A 133 -15.12 -6.22 -5.09
N THR A 134 -16.14 -5.43 -5.39
CA THR A 134 -17.53 -5.91 -5.43
C THR A 134 -17.75 -6.83 -6.63
N SER A 135 -16.94 -6.67 -7.68
CA SER A 135 -16.97 -7.50 -8.88
C SER A 135 -15.56 -7.68 -9.48
N ILE A 136 -15.40 -8.71 -10.30
CA ILE A 136 -14.16 -8.93 -11.08
C ILE A 136 -13.97 -7.81 -12.11
N ASP A 137 -15.05 -7.21 -12.59
CA ASP A 137 -15.00 -6.12 -13.56
C ASP A 137 -14.30 -4.88 -13.00
N GLU A 138 -14.31 -4.67 -11.67
CA GLU A 138 -13.58 -3.59 -10.99
C GLU A 138 -12.05 -3.75 -11.03
N ILE A 139 -11.55 -4.97 -11.26
CA ILE A 139 -10.11 -5.28 -11.30
C ILE A 139 -9.63 -5.76 -12.66
N THR A 140 -10.54 -5.88 -13.64
CA THR A 140 -10.20 -6.27 -15.00
C THR A 140 -9.89 -5.02 -15.79
N ILE A 141 -8.67 -4.93 -16.36
CA ILE A 141 -8.34 -3.90 -17.33
C ILE A 141 -9.22 -4.17 -18.55
N GLN A 142 -10.25 -3.35 -18.77
CA GLN A 142 -11.00 -3.43 -20.01
C GLN A 142 -10.09 -2.87 -21.11
N PRO A 143 -9.88 -3.61 -22.22
CA PRO A 143 -9.17 -3.04 -23.36
C PRO A 143 -9.92 -1.77 -23.77
N GLU A 144 -9.18 -0.68 -23.99
CA GLU A 144 -9.75 0.52 -24.57
C GLU A 144 -10.48 0.09 -25.84
N LYS A 145 -11.76 0.48 -25.96
CA LYS A 145 -12.47 0.28 -27.22
C LYS A 145 -11.77 1.16 -28.22
N ASP A 146 -11.04 0.54 -29.14
CA ASP A 146 -10.62 1.19 -30.37
C ASP A 146 -11.90 1.70 -31.05
N ASP A 147 -12.17 3.00 -30.90
CA ASP A 147 -13.09 3.69 -31.77
C ASP A 147 -12.41 3.71 -33.15
N ASP A 148 -12.71 2.68 -33.94
CA ASP A 148 -12.47 2.65 -35.38
C ASP A 148 -13.18 3.85 -36.02
N ASP A 149 -12.49 4.99 -36.17
CA ASP A 149 -12.89 6.01 -37.13
C ASP A 149 -11.69 6.74 -37.76
N GLU A 150 -11.35 6.25 -38.96
CA GLU A 150 -10.91 6.95 -40.16
C GLU A 150 -9.73 7.96 -40.15
N ASN A 151 -8.63 7.48 -40.75
CA ASN A 151 -8.00 8.06 -41.96
C ASN A 151 -7.41 9.49 -41.86
N ILE A 152 -6.14 9.60 -41.43
CA ILE A 152 -5.23 10.66 -41.94
C ILE A 152 -4.04 10.00 -42.62
N ARG A 153 -4.16 9.83 -43.93
CA ARG A 153 -3.04 9.52 -44.82
C ARG A 153 -2.15 10.76 -44.95
N ALA A 154 -0.96 10.73 -44.36
CA ALA A 154 0.11 11.63 -44.75
C ALA A 154 0.82 11.02 -45.97
N ASP A 155 0.43 11.50 -47.15
CA ASP A 155 1.11 11.30 -48.42
C ASP A 155 2.51 11.95 -48.38
N SER A 156 3.53 11.12 -48.58
CA SER A 156 4.84 11.58 -49.06
C SER A 156 5.44 10.47 -49.91
N SER A 157 5.11 10.52 -51.19
CA SER A 157 5.65 9.72 -52.29
C SER A 157 7.18 9.61 -52.31
N ASP A 158 7.65 8.36 -52.38
CA ASP A 158 8.72 7.77 -53.21
C ASP A 158 9.96 8.59 -53.61
N SER A 159 11.13 7.98 -53.39
CA SER A 159 11.87 7.39 -54.53
C SER A 159 12.92 6.37 -54.07
N ASP A 160 12.81 5.18 -54.65
CA ASP A 160 13.71 4.04 -54.57
C ASP A 160 15.15 4.33 -55.06
N SER A 161 16.12 3.62 -54.49
CA SER A 161 17.19 3.01 -55.28
C SER A 161 17.78 1.80 -54.57
N ASP A 162 17.31 0.67 -55.07
CA ASP A 162 17.77 -0.70 -54.88
C ASP A 162 19.15 -0.90 -55.54
N ASN A 163 20.09 -1.54 -54.85
CA ASN A 163 21.10 -2.35 -55.55
C ASN A 163 21.73 -3.38 -54.60
N GLY A 164 21.27 -4.62 -54.69
CA GLY A 164 21.92 -5.77 -54.08
C GLY A 164 23.24 -6.16 -54.76
N SER A 165 24.12 -6.82 -54.01
CA SER A 165 24.86 -7.97 -54.54
C SER A 165 25.34 -8.84 -53.39
N GLU A 166 24.87 -10.09 -53.41
CA GLU A 166 25.47 -11.23 -52.72
C GLU A 166 26.95 -11.37 -53.15
N ARG A 167 27.81 -11.72 -52.20
CA ARG A 167 29.05 -12.46 -52.50
C ARG A 167 29.29 -13.50 -51.43
N ASP A 168 29.25 -14.75 -51.88
CA ASP A 168 29.80 -15.91 -51.21
C ASP A 168 31.34 -15.86 -51.16
N ASP A 169 31.87 -16.63 -50.21
CA ASP A 169 33.07 -17.47 -50.27
C ASP A 169 34.41 -17.05 -49.63
N TYR A 170 34.81 -17.95 -48.70
CA TYR A 170 36.10 -18.38 -48.11
C TYR A 170 37.06 -17.41 -47.39
N ASP A 171 37.31 -17.72 -46.11
CA ASP A 171 38.62 -18.20 -45.62
C ASP A 171 38.46 -19.10 -44.37
#